data_AF-A0A543IZK5-F1
#
_entry.id   AF-A0A543IZK5-F1
#
_cell.length_a   1.000
_cell.length_b   1.000
_cell.length_c   1.000
_cell.angle_alpha   90.00
_cell.angle_beta   90.00
_cell.angle_gamma   90.00
#
_symmetry.space_group_name_H-M   'P 1'
#
loop_
_entity.id
_entity.type
_entity.pdbx_description
1 polymer ?
#
loop_
_entity_poly.entity_id
_entity_poly.type
_entity_poly.pdbx_seq_one_letter_code
_entity_poly.pdbx_strand_id
1 'polypeptide(L)'
;MTVDTTIETTLATGREPHVVRVAALRLGDGPVPVLGGLVGEARPDARWIALPARPGAAAAELERLRRAWDGPLLAAPAGHAALAEAARLADGLVLGAGDACPDCGEPLPPAAARLGLPVVLRRDGTDLARWLAAAAACRTEGDGRVVLCEGADRPAPGGDGTDGLEGPPAPPLDLGLLQAARERSGLPVLAYLGHDAALAPAAVAAGADGLLLAPHAAPEAVAAAREAATVVAALVRRERPATIPDARAAIDRVDAALAVLLERRAALAGIIQRLKPVGGFAGRDPERERRLVAAMARRAPRLGEAHLAPIMNAVIEAGLRLAEEERRERTAPAGADPA
;
A
#
# COMPACT_ATOMS: atom_id res chain seq x y z
N MET A 1 36.01 13.42 -0.20
CA MET A 1 35.24 14.21 -1.19
C MET A 1 35.22 13.37 -2.46
N THR A 2 34.12 12.90 -3.02
CA THR A 2 32.68 13.22 -2.90
C THR A 2 32.01 11.98 -3.49
N VAL A 3 31.23 11.25 -2.71
CA VAL A 3 30.37 10.16 -3.23
C VAL A 3 28.99 10.39 -2.65
N ASP A 4 28.37 11.49 -3.09
CA ASP A 4 27.02 11.89 -2.65
C ASP A 4 26.09 12.13 -3.83
N THR A 5 26.36 11.53 -5.00
CA THR A 5 25.72 11.97 -6.26
C THR A 5 25.12 10.85 -7.11
N THR A 6 24.77 9.71 -6.52
CA THR A 6 24.10 8.64 -7.31
C THR A 6 22.80 8.13 -6.70
N ILE A 7 22.35 8.69 -5.57
CA ILE A 7 21.00 8.45 -5.03
C ILE A 7 20.20 9.77 -4.88
N GLU A 8 20.66 10.84 -5.53
CA GLU A 8 19.95 12.13 -5.64
C GLU A 8 19.26 12.32 -7.01
N THR A 9 19.50 11.44 -7.98
CA THR A 9 19.10 11.68 -9.39
C THR A 9 17.78 11.01 -9.81
N THR A 10 16.84 10.78 -8.89
CA THR A 10 15.48 10.38 -9.28
C THR A 10 14.47 10.92 -8.28
N LEU A 11 13.81 12.03 -8.61
CA LEU A 11 12.78 12.77 -7.85
C LEU A 11 13.29 13.99 -7.05
N ALA A 12 13.93 14.93 -7.77
CA ALA A 12 14.03 16.33 -7.36
C ALA A 12 13.02 17.18 -8.14
N THR A 13 11.72 16.92 -7.96
CA THR A 13 10.72 17.99 -8.14
C THR A 13 10.60 18.63 -6.76
N GLY A 14 11.26 19.78 -6.57
CA GLY A 14 11.31 20.51 -5.28
C GLY A 14 9.97 21.10 -4.82
N ARG A 15 8.85 20.40 -5.06
CA ARG A 15 7.52 20.75 -4.58
C ARG A 15 7.26 19.92 -3.33
N GLU A 16 6.95 20.57 -2.21
CA GLU A 16 6.51 19.85 -1.02
C GLU A 16 5.30 18.99 -1.37
N PRO A 17 5.31 17.68 -1.04
CA PRO A 17 4.19 16.81 -1.33
C PRO A 17 2.93 17.34 -0.64
N HIS A 18 1.85 17.49 -1.41
CA HIS A 18 0.58 17.94 -0.86
C HIS A 18 0.01 16.83 0.03
N VAL A 19 -0.18 17.08 1.32
CA VAL A 19 -0.76 16.09 2.24
C VAL A 19 -2.26 16.32 2.35
N VAL A 20 -3.06 15.30 2.05
CA VAL A 20 -4.52 15.33 2.24
C VAL A 20 -4.90 14.53 3.48
N ARG A 21 -5.78 15.08 4.32
CA ARG A 21 -6.29 14.41 5.51
C ARG A 21 -7.72 13.91 5.28
N VAL A 22 -7.96 12.65 5.63
CA VAL A 22 -9.29 12.02 5.66
C VAL A 22 -9.55 11.56 7.10
N ALA A 23 -10.29 12.36 7.86
CA ALA A 23 -10.31 12.27 9.33
C ALA A 23 -8.87 12.23 9.90
N ALA A 24 -8.51 11.16 10.62
CA ALA A 24 -7.16 10.97 11.17
C ALA A 24 -6.12 10.49 10.14
N LEU A 25 -6.55 9.98 8.99
CA LEU A 25 -5.67 9.42 7.96
C LEU A 25 -4.95 10.52 7.18
N ARG A 26 -3.66 10.31 6.86
CA ARG A 26 -2.85 11.20 6.02
C ARG A 26 -2.51 10.48 4.72
N LEU A 27 -2.70 11.16 3.59
CA LEU A 27 -2.37 10.70 2.25
C LEU A 27 -1.31 11.64 1.66
N GLY A 28 -0.22 11.08 1.13
CA GLY A 28 0.90 11.84 0.56
C GLY A 28 2.13 12.01 1.46
N ASP A 29 2.05 11.60 2.73
CA ASP A 29 3.18 11.60 3.66
C ASP A 29 3.05 10.47 4.69
N GLY A 30 4.19 9.91 5.10
CA GLY A 30 4.28 8.80 6.05
C GLY A 30 4.01 7.41 5.44
N PRO A 31 3.41 6.47 6.19
CA PRO A 31 3.17 5.11 5.73
C PRO A 31 2.20 5.08 4.55
N VAL A 32 2.24 4.01 3.76
CA VAL A 32 1.30 3.80 2.64
C VAL A 32 0.03 3.14 3.20
N PRO A 33 -1.11 3.85 3.29
CA PRO A 33 -2.32 3.27 3.83
C PRO A 33 -3.04 2.37 2.82
N VAL A 34 -3.78 1.40 3.34
CA VAL A 34 -4.66 0.50 2.58
C VAL A 34 -6.10 0.85 2.90
N LEU A 35 -6.83 1.32 1.88
CA LEU A 35 -8.22 1.73 1.98
C LEU A 35 -9.11 0.67 1.31
N GLY A 36 -10.23 0.32 1.93
CA GLY A 36 -11.17 -0.68 1.41
C GLY A 36 -10.90 -2.10 1.87
N GLY A 37 -11.83 -3.00 1.57
CA GLY A 37 -11.83 -4.39 1.99
C GLY A 37 -12.54 -4.66 3.32
N LEU A 38 -12.81 -5.94 3.57
CA LEU A 38 -13.44 -6.44 4.77
C LEU A 38 -12.45 -6.51 5.93
N VAL A 39 -12.95 -6.40 7.17
CA VAL A 39 -12.11 -6.51 8.36
C VAL A 39 -11.92 -8.00 8.69
N GLY A 40 -10.67 -8.44 8.85
CA GLY A 40 -10.32 -9.73 9.44
C GLY A 40 -9.17 -9.55 10.41
N GLU A 41 -8.14 -10.41 10.34
CA GLU A 41 -6.93 -10.28 11.16
C GLU A 41 -6.22 -8.94 10.92
N ALA A 42 -6.13 -8.53 9.65
CA ALA A 42 -5.61 -7.24 9.25
C ALA A 42 -6.76 -6.24 9.07
N ARG A 43 -6.62 -5.06 9.68
CA ARG A 43 -7.59 -3.97 9.59
C ARG A 43 -7.16 -2.98 8.51
N PRO A 44 -8.03 -2.59 7.54
CA PRO A 44 -7.71 -1.52 6.60
C PRO A 44 -7.61 -0.17 7.34
N ASP A 45 -6.88 0.80 6.79
CA ASP A 45 -6.73 2.13 7.42
C ASP A 45 -7.96 3.02 7.21
N ALA A 46 -8.74 2.75 6.17
CA ALA A 46 -10.07 3.32 5.96
C ALA A 46 -10.99 2.31 5.28
N ARG A 47 -12.29 2.48 5.48
CA ARG A 47 -13.33 1.76 4.71
C ARG A 47 -13.90 2.68 3.65
N TRP A 48 -14.44 2.10 2.58
CA TRP A 48 -15.30 2.84 1.68
C TRP A 48 -16.41 1.96 1.13
N ILE A 49 -17.47 2.58 0.63
CA ILE A 49 -18.65 1.89 0.11
C ILE A 49 -19.23 2.62 -1.10
N ALA A 50 -19.68 1.87 -2.10
CA ALA A 50 -20.50 2.42 -3.18
C ALA A 50 -21.95 2.59 -2.69
N LEU A 51 -22.50 3.78 -2.90
CA LEU A 51 -23.86 4.12 -2.50
C LEU A 51 -24.78 4.05 -3.72
N PRO A 52 -25.94 3.39 -3.59
CA PRO A 52 -26.90 3.31 -4.68
C PRO A 52 -27.47 4.70 -5.00
N ALA A 53 -27.92 4.89 -6.23
CA ALA A 53 -28.61 6.11 -6.65
C ALA A 53 -30.01 6.27 -6.02
N ARG A 54 -30.55 5.22 -5.38
CA ARG A 54 -31.89 5.23 -4.78
C ARG A 54 -31.94 6.11 -3.51
N PRO A 55 -32.84 7.10 -3.42
CA PRO A 55 -33.00 7.94 -2.23
C PRO A 55 -33.26 7.13 -0.95
N GLY A 56 -32.66 7.54 0.17
CA GLY A 56 -32.87 6.93 1.50
C GLY A 56 -32.14 5.61 1.75
N ALA A 57 -31.77 4.85 0.71
CA ALA A 57 -31.00 3.62 0.85
C ALA A 57 -29.54 3.88 1.24
N ALA A 58 -28.95 4.97 0.76
CA ALA A 58 -27.56 5.33 1.03
C ALA A 58 -27.32 5.73 2.50
N ALA A 59 -28.24 6.48 3.12
CA ALA A 59 -28.16 6.86 4.52
C ALA A 59 -28.20 5.64 5.45
N ALA A 60 -29.14 4.71 5.22
CA ALA A 60 -29.24 3.50 6.04
C ALA A 60 -27.97 2.63 5.96
N GLU A 61 -27.36 2.55 4.78
CA GLU A 61 -26.11 1.83 4.55
C GLU A 61 -24.93 2.48 5.28
N LEU A 62 -24.78 3.81 5.17
CA LEU A 62 -23.74 4.56 5.86
C LEU A 62 -23.88 4.48 7.38
N GLU A 63 -25.10 4.60 7.91
CA GLU A 63 -25.36 4.47 9.35
C GLU A 63 -25.02 3.08 9.87
N ARG A 64 -25.38 2.03 9.10
CA ARG A 64 -25.03 0.65 9.44
C ARG A 64 -23.51 0.48 9.51
N LEU A 65 -22.79 0.97 8.50
CA LEU A 65 -21.34 0.84 8.45
C LEU A 65 -20.67 1.67 9.56
N ARG A 66 -21.15 2.89 9.83
CA ARG A 66 -20.61 3.74 10.90
C ARG A 66 -20.82 3.15 12.30
N ARG A 67 -21.91 2.41 12.53
CA ARG A 67 -22.10 1.66 13.79
C ARG A 67 -21.08 0.52 13.96
N ALA A 68 -20.57 -0.04 12.87
CA ALA A 68 -19.61 -1.14 12.87
C ALA A 68 -18.15 -0.68 12.67
N TRP A 69 -17.92 0.61 12.37
CA TRP A 69 -16.61 1.14 11.97
C TRP A 69 -16.36 2.51 12.59
N ASP A 70 -15.36 2.58 13.46
CA ASP A 70 -14.93 3.79 14.18
C ASP A 70 -13.77 4.55 13.48
N GLY A 71 -13.26 4.03 12.37
CA GLY A 71 -12.18 4.66 11.60
C GLY A 71 -12.67 5.60 10.49
N PRO A 72 -11.74 6.11 9.65
CA PRO A 72 -12.10 6.88 8.46
C PRO A 72 -12.98 6.08 7.50
N LEU A 73 -14.07 6.68 7.02
CA LEU A 73 -15.02 6.07 6.09
C LEU A 73 -15.24 6.98 4.90
N LEU A 74 -15.03 6.47 3.69
CA LEU A 74 -15.35 7.17 2.45
C LEU A 74 -16.60 6.60 1.80
N ALA A 75 -17.22 7.37 0.91
CA ALA A 75 -18.40 6.96 0.16
C ALA A 75 -18.23 7.24 -1.34
N ALA A 76 -18.74 6.35 -2.19
CA ALA A 76 -18.85 6.57 -3.64
C ALA A 76 -20.32 6.77 -4.04
N PRO A 77 -20.81 8.03 -4.06
CA PRO A 77 -22.19 8.34 -4.39
C PRO A 77 -22.47 8.28 -5.88
N ALA A 78 -23.54 7.58 -6.27
CA ALA A 78 -23.97 7.46 -7.67
C ALA A 78 -24.85 8.62 -8.17
N GLY A 79 -24.93 9.75 -7.45
CA GLY A 79 -25.78 10.89 -7.82
C GLY A 79 -25.88 11.95 -6.73
N HIS A 80 -26.55 13.07 -7.02
CA HIS A 80 -26.67 14.21 -6.09
C HIS A 80 -27.40 13.87 -4.77
N ALA A 81 -28.42 13.01 -4.82
CA ALA A 81 -29.12 12.57 -3.61
C ALA A 81 -28.18 11.78 -2.68
N ALA A 82 -27.47 10.78 -3.22
CA ALA A 82 -26.49 10.00 -2.46
C ALA A 82 -25.31 10.86 -1.98
N LEU A 83 -24.92 11.87 -2.77
CA LEU A 83 -23.87 12.82 -2.41
C LEU A 83 -24.25 13.66 -1.18
N ALA A 84 -25.49 14.17 -1.13
CA ALA A 84 -26.00 14.90 0.02
C ALA A 84 -26.11 14.03 1.29
N GLU A 85 -26.45 12.74 1.13
CA GLU A 85 -26.47 11.79 2.24
C GLU A 85 -25.05 11.46 2.73
N ALA A 86 -24.10 11.25 1.83
CA ALA A 86 -22.70 11.01 2.15
C ALA A 86 -22.08 12.18 2.93
N ALA A 87 -22.42 13.42 2.59
CA ALA A 87 -21.92 14.63 3.25
C ALA A 87 -22.13 14.64 4.78
N ARG A 88 -23.14 13.93 5.28
CA ARG A 88 -23.48 13.89 6.70
C ARG A 88 -22.70 12.85 7.50
N LEU A 89 -22.24 11.78 6.86
CA LEU A 89 -21.77 10.58 7.55
C LEU A 89 -20.40 10.08 7.08
N ALA A 90 -19.91 10.50 5.91
CA ALA A 90 -18.62 10.11 5.37
C ALA A 90 -17.54 11.15 5.69
N ASP A 91 -16.31 10.68 5.86
CA ASP A 91 -15.11 11.49 6.08
C ASP A 91 -14.43 11.91 4.77
N GLY A 92 -14.88 11.35 3.64
CA GLY A 92 -14.35 11.59 2.30
C GLY A 92 -15.20 10.91 1.23
N LEU A 93 -14.90 11.21 -0.03
CA LEU A 93 -15.65 10.73 -1.19
C LEU A 93 -14.72 10.03 -2.18
N VAL A 94 -15.21 9.00 -2.86
CA VAL A 94 -14.52 8.29 -3.94
C VAL A 94 -15.37 8.41 -5.20
N LEU A 95 -14.82 9.00 -6.26
CA LEU A 95 -15.55 9.27 -7.50
C LEU A 95 -14.66 8.99 -8.70
N GLY A 96 -15.26 8.58 -9.80
CA GLY A 96 -14.65 8.60 -11.12
C GLY A 96 -14.49 10.00 -11.68
N ALA A 97 -13.40 10.23 -12.41
CA ALA A 97 -13.16 11.48 -13.13
C ALA A 97 -14.25 11.79 -14.17
N GLY A 98 -14.91 10.75 -14.68
CA GLY A 98 -16.02 10.85 -15.61
C GLY A 98 -17.41 10.72 -14.99
N ASP A 99 -17.52 10.56 -13.67
CA ASP A 99 -18.81 10.34 -13.03
C ASP A 99 -19.74 11.55 -13.19
N ALA A 100 -20.97 11.27 -13.61
CA ALA A 100 -22.02 12.26 -13.80
C ALA A 100 -23.30 11.79 -13.12
N CYS A 101 -24.10 12.74 -12.64
CA CYS A 101 -25.36 12.43 -12.01
C CYS A 101 -26.33 11.81 -13.04
N PRO A 102 -26.90 10.63 -12.81
CA PRO A 102 -27.81 9.98 -13.76
C PRO A 102 -29.04 10.82 -14.08
N ASP A 103 -29.54 11.60 -13.11
CA ASP A 103 -30.79 12.35 -13.24
C ASP A 103 -30.66 13.65 -14.04
N CYS A 104 -29.51 14.34 -13.96
CA CYS A 104 -29.31 15.65 -14.59
C CYS A 104 -28.09 15.75 -15.52
N GLY A 105 -27.25 14.72 -15.59
CA GLY A 105 -26.04 14.68 -16.43
C GLY A 105 -24.90 15.59 -15.95
N GLU A 106 -25.05 16.30 -14.84
CA GLU A 106 -24.01 17.16 -14.30
C GLU A 106 -22.83 16.35 -13.73
N PRO A 107 -21.57 16.81 -13.91
CA PRO A 107 -20.40 16.15 -13.34
C PRO A 107 -20.44 16.10 -11.80
N LEU A 108 -20.27 14.91 -11.23
CA LEU A 108 -20.27 14.71 -9.77
C LEU A 108 -19.00 15.20 -9.07
N PRO A 109 -17.76 15.08 -9.63
CA PRO A 109 -16.56 15.45 -8.88
C PRO A 109 -16.51 16.92 -8.43
N PRO A 110 -16.81 17.92 -9.28
CA PRO A 110 -16.88 19.31 -8.84
C PRO A 110 -17.97 19.55 -7.79
N ALA A 111 -19.13 18.90 -7.94
CA ALA A 111 -20.23 18.98 -6.97
C ALA A 111 -19.84 18.42 -5.59
N ALA A 112 -19.10 17.30 -5.59
CA ALA A 112 -18.58 16.70 -4.38
C ALA A 112 -17.53 17.57 -3.68
N ALA A 113 -16.65 18.22 -4.45
CA ALA A 113 -15.63 19.11 -3.89
C ALA A 113 -16.24 20.31 -3.14
N ARG A 114 -17.39 20.84 -3.61
CA ARG A 114 -18.13 21.93 -2.93
C ARG A 114 -18.63 21.57 -1.54
N LEU A 115 -18.69 20.28 -1.18
CA LEU A 115 -19.06 19.85 0.17
C LEU A 115 -17.93 20.06 1.19
N GLY A 116 -16.72 20.39 0.75
CA GLY A 116 -15.56 20.50 1.64
C GLY A 116 -15.18 19.16 2.25
N LEU A 117 -15.45 18.04 1.58
CA LEU A 117 -14.91 16.73 1.94
C LEU A 117 -13.73 16.38 1.03
N PRO A 118 -12.72 15.64 1.53
CA PRO A 118 -11.66 15.10 0.69
C PRO A 118 -12.23 14.22 -0.42
N VAL A 119 -11.77 14.43 -1.66
CA VAL A 119 -12.22 13.67 -2.84
C VAL A 119 -11.07 12.82 -3.38
N VAL A 120 -11.26 11.50 -3.40
CA VAL A 120 -10.43 10.54 -4.12
C VAL A 120 -11.00 10.39 -5.54
N LEU A 121 -10.27 10.89 -6.53
CA LEU A 121 -10.68 10.92 -7.93
C LEU A 121 -10.00 9.80 -8.72
N ARG A 122 -10.75 8.74 -9.02
CA ARG A 122 -10.31 7.61 -9.86
C ARG A 122 -10.24 8.02 -11.33
N ARG A 123 -9.27 7.48 -12.09
CA ARG A 123 -9.11 7.82 -13.52
C ARG A 123 -10.28 7.34 -14.38
N ASP A 124 -10.83 6.17 -14.07
CA ASP A 124 -11.96 5.54 -14.76
C ASP A 124 -11.85 5.55 -16.29
N GLY A 125 -10.64 5.28 -16.78
CA GLY A 125 -10.30 5.13 -18.20
C GLY A 125 -10.14 6.42 -19.02
N THR A 126 -10.28 7.58 -18.39
CA THR A 126 -9.95 8.87 -19.02
C THR A 126 -8.43 9.00 -19.27
N ASP A 127 -8.03 9.80 -20.25
CA ASP A 127 -6.62 10.13 -20.43
C ASP A 127 -6.10 11.02 -19.28
N LEU A 128 -4.76 11.09 -19.16
CA LEU A 128 -4.11 11.85 -18.10
C LEU A 128 -4.49 13.35 -18.11
N ALA A 129 -4.68 13.96 -19.28
CA ALA A 129 -5.00 15.38 -19.35
C ALA A 129 -6.42 15.66 -18.81
N ARG A 130 -7.39 14.83 -19.20
CA ARG A 130 -8.77 14.94 -18.73
C ARG A 130 -8.89 14.63 -17.25
N TRP A 131 -8.16 13.63 -16.77
CA TRP A 131 -8.12 13.29 -15.35
C TRP A 131 -7.56 14.45 -14.50
N LEU A 132 -6.44 15.04 -14.92
CA LEU A 132 -5.86 16.21 -14.24
C LEU A 132 -6.75 17.46 -14.33
N ALA A 133 -7.49 17.63 -15.43
CA ALA A 133 -8.46 18.72 -15.57
C ALA A 133 -9.64 18.57 -14.59
N ALA A 134 -10.16 17.35 -14.42
CA ALA A 134 -11.21 17.07 -13.43
C ALA A 134 -10.71 17.33 -11.99
N ALA A 135 -9.46 16.96 -11.69
CA ALA A 135 -8.85 17.27 -10.40
C ALA A 135 -8.67 18.79 -10.18
N ALA A 136 -8.26 19.52 -11.22
CA ALA A 136 -8.15 20.99 -11.15
C ALA A 136 -9.52 21.64 -10.92
N ALA A 137 -10.58 21.16 -11.58
CA ALA A 137 -11.94 21.64 -11.36
C ALA A 137 -12.38 21.41 -9.90
N CYS A 138 -12.15 20.22 -9.34
CA CYS A 138 -12.42 19.93 -7.92
C CYS A 138 -11.66 20.88 -6.99
N ARG A 139 -10.40 21.20 -7.29
CA ARG A 139 -9.60 22.13 -6.48
C ARG A 139 -10.09 23.57 -6.54
N THR A 140 -10.65 23.99 -7.68
CA THR A 140 -11.23 25.33 -7.85
C THR A 140 -12.57 25.46 -7.13
N GLU A 141 -13.39 24.41 -7.15
CA GLU A 141 -14.74 24.40 -6.59
C GLU A 141 -14.79 24.08 -5.09
N GLY A 142 -13.77 23.37 -4.58
CA GLY A 142 -13.64 22.98 -3.18
C GLY A 142 -12.47 23.65 -2.47
N ASP A 143 -11.98 23.01 -1.41
CA ASP A 143 -10.89 23.50 -0.57
C ASP A 143 -9.52 22.89 -0.91
N GLY A 144 -9.42 22.25 -2.07
CA GLY A 144 -8.17 21.68 -2.58
C GLY A 144 -7.82 20.29 -2.03
N ARG A 145 -8.64 19.67 -1.18
CA ARG A 145 -8.42 18.31 -0.65
C ARG A 145 -8.75 17.23 -1.69
N VAL A 146 -7.93 17.15 -2.74
CA VAL A 146 -8.08 16.18 -3.83
C VAL A 146 -6.92 15.18 -3.79
N VAL A 147 -7.27 13.90 -3.93
CA VAL A 147 -6.36 12.78 -4.07
C VAL A 147 -6.65 12.10 -5.39
N LEU A 148 -5.62 11.80 -6.18
CA LEU A 148 -5.78 11.05 -7.41
C LEU A 148 -5.73 9.55 -7.07
N CYS A 149 -6.46 8.72 -7.81
CA CYS A 149 -6.33 7.27 -7.76
C CYS A 149 -6.21 6.66 -9.17
N GLU A 150 -5.06 6.07 -9.50
CA GLU A 150 -4.88 5.42 -10.79
C GLU A 150 -5.52 4.03 -10.79
N GLY A 151 -6.22 3.73 -11.87
CA GLY A 151 -6.98 2.50 -12.06
C GLY A 151 -8.46 2.78 -12.27
N ALA A 152 -9.16 1.73 -12.68
CA ALA A 152 -10.59 1.75 -13.00
C ALA A 152 -11.25 0.53 -12.36
N ASP A 153 -12.55 0.64 -12.09
CA ASP A 153 -13.29 -0.49 -11.54
C ASP A 153 -13.39 -1.62 -12.55
N ARG A 154 -12.76 -2.76 -12.27
CA ARG A 154 -12.89 -3.95 -13.10
C ARG A 154 -13.97 -4.83 -12.50
N PRO A 155 -15.12 -5.04 -13.16
CA PRO A 155 -16.07 -6.05 -12.70
C PRO A 155 -15.35 -7.40 -12.61
N ALA A 156 -15.59 -8.11 -11.51
CA ALA A 156 -14.96 -9.41 -11.28
C ALA A 156 -15.35 -10.37 -12.41
N PRO A 157 -14.40 -11.13 -12.99
CA PRO A 157 -14.76 -12.19 -13.92
C PRO A 157 -15.58 -13.26 -13.18
N GLY A 158 -16.84 -13.43 -13.56
CA GLY A 158 -17.74 -14.45 -12.98
C GLY A 158 -18.80 -13.96 -11.99
N GLY A 159 -19.10 -12.65 -11.92
CA GLY A 159 -20.37 -12.20 -11.34
C GLY A 159 -21.56 -12.84 -12.06
N ASP A 160 -22.67 -13.09 -11.35
CA ASP A 160 -23.83 -13.90 -11.76
C ASP A 160 -24.65 -13.39 -12.97
N GLY A 161 -24.08 -12.50 -13.79
CA GLY A 161 -24.67 -12.07 -15.05
C GLY A 161 -25.91 -11.19 -14.90
N THR A 162 -26.17 -10.63 -13.72
CA THR A 162 -27.37 -9.79 -13.52
C THR A 162 -27.18 -8.31 -13.82
N ASP A 163 -25.95 -7.80 -13.90
CA ASP A 163 -25.64 -6.44 -14.39
C ASP A 163 -25.04 -6.49 -15.81
N GLY A 164 -25.89 -6.86 -16.77
CA GLY A 164 -25.59 -6.96 -18.20
C GLY A 164 -25.46 -5.61 -18.93
N LEU A 165 -24.45 -4.81 -18.59
CA LEU A 165 -23.96 -3.75 -19.47
C LEU A 165 -22.55 -4.10 -19.94
N GLU A 166 -22.46 -4.62 -21.16
CA GLU A 166 -21.22 -4.85 -21.90
C GLU A 166 -20.49 -3.52 -22.15
N GLY A 167 -19.70 -3.09 -21.17
CA GLY A 167 -18.71 -2.03 -21.34
C GLY A 167 -17.37 -2.58 -21.83
N PRO A 168 -16.50 -1.76 -22.45
CA PRO A 168 -15.13 -2.15 -22.69
C PRO A 168 -14.46 -2.51 -21.36
N PRO A 169 -13.55 -3.52 -21.34
CA PRO A 169 -12.86 -3.89 -20.10
C PRO A 169 -12.13 -2.67 -19.54
N ALA A 170 -12.25 -2.48 -18.23
CA ALA A 170 -11.54 -1.43 -17.51
C ALA A 170 -10.03 -1.49 -17.85
N PRO A 171 -9.39 -0.35 -18.16
CA PRO A 171 -7.97 -0.36 -18.50
C PRO A 171 -7.15 -0.88 -17.32
N PRO A 172 -6.02 -1.57 -17.61
CA PRO A 172 -5.14 -2.06 -16.57
C PRO A 172 -4.55 -0.89 -15.77
N LEU A 173 -4.13 -1.18 -14.55
CA LEU A 173 -3.35 -0.26 -13.72
C LEU A 173 -2.08 0.17 -14.47
N ASP A 174 -1.92 1.48 -14.70
CA ASP A 174 -0.74 2.04 -15.38
C ASP A 174 0.16 2.77 -14.37
N LEU A 175 1.22 2.11 -13.94
CA LEU A 175 2.17 2.67 -12.98
C LEU A 175 2.96 3.87 -13.53
N GLY A 176 3.16 3.95 -14.85
CA GLY A 176 3.78 5.11 -15.50
C GLY A 176 2.87 6.33 -15.46
N LEU A 177 1.57 6.12 -15.69
CA LEU A 177 0.56 7.16 -15.58
C LEU A 177 0.38 7.62 -14.13
N LEU A 178 0.42 6.70 -13.15
CA LEU A 178 0.46 7.04 -11.72
C LEU A 178 1.59 8.01 -11.40
N GLN A 179 2.82 7.70 -11.86
CA GLN A 179 3.99 8.55 -11.65
C GLN A 179 3.84 9.90 -12.34
N ALA A 180 3.41 9.92 -13.61
CA ALA A 180 3.19 11.15 -14.36
C ALA A 180 2.12 12.04 -13.73
N ALA A 181 1.04 11.45 -13.19
CA ALA A 181 0.00 12.17 -12.47
C ALA A 181 0.54 12.82 -11.20
N ARG A 182 1.35 12.08 -10.42
CA ARG A 182 1.98 12.57 -9.19
C ARG A 182 2.92 13.74 -9.49
N GLU A 183 3.79 13.60 -10.48
CA GLU A 183 4.77 14.63 -10.86
C GLU A 183 4.10 15.90 -11.38
N ARG A 184 3.08 15.78 -12.24
CA ARG A 184 2.42 16.92 -12.86
C ARG A 184 1.45 17.65 -11.93
N SER A 185 0.77 16.93 -11.04
CA SER A 185 -0.23 17.52 -10.14
C SER A 185 0.37 18.00 -8.82
N GLY A 186 1.37 17.30 -8.29
CA GLY A 186 1.84 17.45 -6.90
C GLY A 186 0.85 16.93 -5.85
N LEU A 187 -0.24 16.29 -6.24
CA LEU A 187 -1.24 15.69 -5.35
C LEU A 187 -0.81 14.26 -4.95
N PRO A 188 -1.31 13.72 -3.82
CA PRO A 188 -1.18 12.31 -3.52
C PRO A 188 -1.83 11.47 -4.61
N VAL A 189 -1.19 10.36 -4.99
CA VAL A 189 -1.74 9.42 -5.98
C VAL A 189 -1.79 8.01 -5.40
N LEU A 190 -3.00 7.46 -5.28
CA LEU A 190 -3.25 6.08 -4.87
C LEU A 190 -3.24 5.15 -6.07
N ALA A 191 -3.07 3.85 -5.84
CA ALA A 191 -3.32 2.81 -6.84
C ALA A 191 -4.58 2.01 -6.49
N TYR A 192 -5.53 1.94 -7.41
CA TYR A 192 -6.69 1.05 -7.31
C TYR A 192 -6.31 -0.36 -7.72
N LEU A 193 -6.38 -1.31 -6.79
CA LEU A 193 -6.05 -2.71 -7.02
C LEU A 193 -7.31 -3.59 -7.13
N GLY A 194 -8.48 -3.05 -6.79
CA GLY A 194 -9.71 -3.84 -6.68
C GLY A 194 -9.53 -5.01 -5.73
N HIS A 195 -9.61 -6.23 -6.24
CA HIS A 195 -9.41 -7.47 -5.47
C HIS A 195 -7.99 -8.05 -5.57
N ASP A 196 -7.13 -7.49 -6.43
CA ASP A 196 -5.82 -8.05 -6.77
C ASP A 196 -4.70 -7.44 -5.92
N ALA A 197 -4.61 -7.92 -4.67
CA ALA A 197 -3.56 -7.47 -3.75
C ALA A 197 -2.13 -7.84 -4.21
N ALA A 198 -1.96 -8.74 -5.19
CA ALA A 198 -0.64 -9.10 -5.69
C ALA A 198 0.05 -7.94 -6.43
N LEU A 199 -0.70 -6.93 -6.87
CA LEU A 199 -0.18 -5.72 -7.49
C LEU A 199 0.36 -4.69 -6.46
N ALA A 200 0.08 -4.87 -5.16
CA ALA A 200 0.47 -3.92 -4.11
C ALA A 200 1.99 -3.64 -4.08
N PRO A 201 2.90 -4.63 -4.13
CA PRO A 201 4.34 -4.37 -4.15
C PRO A 201 4.77 -3.45 -5.30
N ALA A 202 4.21 -3.65 -6.50
CA ALA A 202 4.56 -2.87 -7.68
C ALA A 202 4.04 -1.43 -7.57
N ALA A 203 2.81 -1.25 -7.09
CA ALA A 203 2.24 0.07 -6.84
C ALA A 203 3.04 0.87 -5.79
N VAL A 204 3.42 0.23 -4.68
CA VAL A 204 4.24 0.85 -3.63
C VAL A 204 5.62 1.23 -4.18
N ALA A 205 6.26 0.33 -4.92
CA ALA A 205 7.57 0.57 -5.56
C ALA A 205 7.51 1.70 -6.60
N ALA A 206 6.40 1.84 -7.32
CA ALA A 206 6.18 2.94 -8.26
C ALA A 206 5.97 4.30 -7.57
N GLY A 207 5.78 4.31 -6.24
CA GLY A 207 5.66 5.53 -5.44
C GLY A 207 4.22 5.91 -5.08
N ALA A 208 3.27 4.97 -5.14
CA ALA A 208 1.90 5.22 -4.69
C ALA A 208 1.85 5.76 -3.25
N ASP A 209 0.97 6.73 -3.01
CA ASP A 209 0.74 7.38 -1.72
C ASP A 209 -0.31 6.66 -0.86
N GLY A 210 -0.88 5.57 -1.39
CA GLY A 210 -1.81 4.66 -0.74
C GLY A 210 -2.34 3.63 -1.74
N LEU A 211 -3.00 2.60 -1.22
CA LEU A 211 -3.61 1.53 -1.99
C LEU A 211 -5.12 1.55 -1.77
N LEU A 212 -5.90 1.48 -2.84
CA LEU A 212 -7.35 1.39 -2.79
C LEU A 212 -7.79 0.00 -3.26
N LEU A 213 -8.33 -0.80 -2.35
CA LEU A 213 -8.96 -2.08 -2.64
C LEU A 213 -10.46 -1.89 -2.91
N ALA A 214 -11.09 -2.89 -3.51
CA ALA A 214 -12.54 -2.92 -3.64
C ALA A 214 -13.22 -2.89 -2.25
N PRO A 215 -14.44 -2.34 -2.11
CA PRO A 215 -15.12 -2.22 -0.81
C PRO A 215 -15.25 -3.55 -0.05
N HIS A 216 -15.40 -4.65 -0.81
CA HIS A 216 -15.65 -6.00 -0.34
C HIS A 216 -14.46 -6.94 -0.58
N ALA A 217 -13.27 -6.41 -0.85
CA ALA A 217 -12.07 -7.24 -0.97
C ALA A 217 -11.90 -8.12 0.29
N ALA A 218 -11.55 -9.39 0.08
CA ALA A 218 -11.45 -10.36 1.16
C ALA A 218 -10.39 -9.95 2.20
N PRO A 219 -10.53 -10.33 3.48
CA PRO A 219 -9.56 -9.97 4.52
C PRO A 219 -8.12 -10.38 4.19
N GLU A 220 -7.92 -11.48 3.47
CA GLU A 220 -6.61 -11.96 3.02
C GLU A 220 -5.97 -10.99 2.02
N ALA A 221 -6.78 -10.38 1.14
CA ALA A 221 -6.31 -9.36 0.21
C ALA A 221 -5.91 -8.07 0.96
N VAL A 222 -6.65 -7.70 2.01
CA VAL A 222 -6.28 -6.58 2.90
C VAL A 222 -4.96 -6.86 3.61
N ALA A 223 -4.80 -8.06 4.19
CA ALA A 223 -3.57 -8.47 4.86
C ALA A 223 -2.37 -8.45 3.91
N ALA A 224 -2.52 -9.04 2.71
CA ALA A 224 -1.47 -9.06 1.70
C ALA A 224 -1.07 -7.65 1.24
N ALA A 225 -2.04 -6.76 0.99
CA ALA A 225 -1.75 -5.38 0.61
C ALA A 225 -1.04 -4.60 1.72
N ARG A 226 -1.43 -4.80 2.98
CA ARG A 226 -0.78 -4.15 4.15
C ARG A 226 0.63 -4.66 4.38
N GLU A 227 0.85 -5.96 4.23
CA GLU A 227 2.18 -6.55 4.33
C GLU A 227 3.10 -5.99 3.24
N ALA A 228 2.63 -5.97 1.99
CA ALA A 228 3.35 -5.36 0.87
C ALA A 228 3.64 -3.88 1.12
N ALA A 229 2.64 -3.11 1.58
CA ALA A 229 2.80 -1.70 1.93
C ALA A 229 3.85 -1.50 3.04
N THR A 230 3.89 -2.37 4.04
CA THR A 230 4.86 -2.28 5.14
C THR A 230 6.28 -2.60 4.66
N VAL A 231 6.46 -3.77 4.05
CA VAL A 231 7.78 -4.29 3.67
C VAL A 231 8.40 -3.49 2.53
N VAL A 232 7.62 -3.19 1.49
CA VAL A 232 8.15 -2.51 0.30
C VAL A 232 8.34 -1.02 0.58
N ALA A 233 7.43 -0.36 1.30
CA ALA A 233 7.58 1.07 1.59
C ALA A 233 8.84 1.34 2.44
N ALA A 234 9.17 0.45 3.38
CA ALA A 234 10.39 0.56 4.17
C ALA A 234 11.67 0.60 3.32
N LEU A 235 11.64 0.01 2.12
CA LEU A 235 12.78 -0.04 1.20
C LEU A 235 12.82 1.13 0.22
N VAL A 236 11.66 1.60 -0.24
CA VAL A 236 11.56 2.53 -1.39
C VAL A 236 11.16 3.94 -0.99
N ARG A 237 10.48 4.13 0.15
CA ARG A 237 10.01 5.44 0.60
C ARG A 237 11.00 6.08 1.56
N ARG A 238 11.19 7.39 1.38
CA ARG A 238 11.93 8.23 2.32
C ARG A 238 10.95 8.96 3.22
N GLU A 239 10.80 8.45 4.44
CA GLU A 239 10.03 9.12 5.47
C GLU A 239 10.87 10.22 6.15
N ARG A 240 10.23 11.33 6.52
CA ARG A 240 10.85 12.42 7.28
C ARG A 240 10.07 12.63 8.59
N PRO A 241 10.21 11.72 9.56
CA PRO A 241 9.46 11.81 10.80
C PRO A 241 9.79 13.12 11.54
N ALA A 242 8.74 13.85 11.94
CA ALA A 242 8.89 15.12 12.65
C ALA A 242 8.88 14.94 14.18
N THR A 243 8.46 13.78 14.67
CA THR A 243 8.34 13.48 16.10
C THR A 243 9.00 12.14 16.45
N ILE A 244 9.33 11.96 17.75
CA ILE A 244 9.87 10.68 18.25
C ILE A 244 8.89 9.51 18.00
N PRO A 245 7.56 9.64 18.28
CA PRO A 245 6.61 8.60 17.93
C PRO A 245 6.63 8.23 16.43
N ASP A 246 6.69 9.21 15.53
CA ASP A 246 6.75 8.95 14.09
C ASP A 246 8.04 8.22 13.70
N ALA A 247 9.17 8.61 14.31
CA ALA A 247 10.45 7.97 14.06
C ALA A 247 10.48 6.52 14.54
N ARG A 248 9.89 6.24 15.72
CA ARG A 248 9.74 4.87 16.22
C ARG A 248 8.86 4.03 15.32
N ALA A 249 7.70 4.55 14.91
CA ALA A 249 6.83 3.84 13.98
C ALA A 249 7.52 3.56 12.62
N ALA A 250 8.37 4.46 12.15
CA ALA A 250 9.18 4.22 10.96
C ALA A 250 10.23 3.12 11.17
N ILE A 251 10.88 3.08 12.33
CA ILE A 251 11.78 1.97 12.72
C ILE A 251 11.01 0.65 12.77
N ASP A 252 9.84 0.62 13.40
CA ASP A 252 9.03 -0.60 13.52
C ASP A 252 8.67 -1.18 12.13
N ARG A 253 8.42 -0.34 11.13
CA ARG A 253 8.21 -0.77 9.73
C ARG A 253 9.48 -1.33 9.09
N VAL A 254 10.63 -0.72 9.34
CA VAL A 254 11.93 -1.25 8.89
C VAL A 254 12.19 -2.60 9.56
N ASP A 255 11.90 -2.73 10.85
CA ASP A 255 12.09 -3.98 11.59
C ASP A 255 11.15 -5.09 11.11
N ALA A 256 9.90 -4.76 10.73
CA ALA A 256 9.00 -5.70 10.07
C ALA A 256 9.59 -6.18 8.73
N ALA A 257 10.11 -5.27 7.90
CA ALA A 257 10.79 -5.64 6.65
C ALA A 257 12.05 -6.49 6.91
N LEU A 258 12.83 -6.17 7.94
CA LEU A 258 13.99 -6.95 8.36
C LEU A 258 13.60 -8.36 8.79
N ALA A 259 12.50 -8.53 9.53
CA ALA A 259 12.01 -9.85 9.94
C ALA A 259 11.74 -10.75 8.73
N VAL A 260 11.03 -10.24 7.71
CA VAL A 260 10.76 -10.98 6.46
C VAL A 260 12.06 -11.36 5.74
N LEU A 261 13.03 -10.44 5.66
CA LEU A 261 14.32 -10.70 5.02
C LEU A 261 15.18 -11.69 5.81
N LEU A 262 15.16 -11.62 7.14
CA LEU A 262 15.87 -12.54 8.02
C LEU A 262 15.30 -13.95 7.93
N GLU A 263 13.98 -14.10 7.91
CA GLU A 263 13.31 -15.39 7.69
C GLU A 263 13.71 -15.99 6.33
N ARG A 264 13.61 -15.20 5.26
CA ARG A 264 14.05 -15.63 3.92
C ARG A 264 15.52 -16.05 3.91
N ARG A 265 16.38 -15.30 4.60
CA ARG A 265 17.81 -15.60 4.69
C ARG A 265 18.07 -16.87 5.49
N ALA A 266 17.36 -17.10 6.59
CA ALA A 266 17.46 -18.31 7.39
C ALA A 266 17.05 -19.54 6.57
N ALA A 267 15.94 -19.47 5.83
CA ALA A 267 15.51 -20.52 4.92
C ALA A 267 16.58 -20.85 3.85
N LEU A 268 17.20 -19.83 3.24
CA LEU A 268 18.31 -20.02 2.30
C LEU A 268 19.55 -20.63 2.97
N ALA A 269 19.86 -20.24 4.21
CA ALA A 269 20.94 -20.86 4.98
C ALA A 269 20.66 -22.34 5.22
N GLY A 270 19.42 -22.71 5.58
CA GLY A 270 19.00 -24.11 5.72
C GLY A 270 19.19 -24.92 4.43
N ILE A 271 18.83 -24.34 3.27
CA ILE A 271 19.10 -24.96 1.95
C ILE A 271 20.60 -25.18 1.76
N ILE A 272 21.43 -24.16 1.99
CA ILE A 272 22.89 -24.27 1.88
C ILE A 272 23.43 -25.38 2.79
N GLN A 273 22.94 -25.48 4.03
CA GLN A 273 23.40 -26.48 5.00
C GLN A 273 23.04 -27.92 4.62
N ARG A 274 21.99 -28.13 3.82
CA ARG A 274 21.66 -29.43 3.23
C ARG A 274 22.56 -29.79 2.05
N LEU A 275 23.07 -28.79 1.34
CA LEU A 275 23.92 -28.98 0.17
C LEU A 275 25.42 -29.13 0.52
N LYS A 276 25.86 -28.58 1.65
CA LYS A 276 27.28 -28.61 2.04
C LYS A 276 27.73 -30.03 2.43
N PRO A 277 28.95 -30.45 2.02
CA PRO A 277 29.53 -31.72 2.47
C PRO A 277 29.85 -31.70 3.98
N VAL A 278 30.25 -30.55 4.51
CA VAL A 278 30.40 -30.30 5.96
C VAL A 278 29.41 -29.22 6.37
N GLY A 279 28.39 -29.62 7.12
CA GLY A 279 27.35 -28.72 7.62
C GLY A 279 27.68 -28.07 8.97
N GLY A 280 26.77 -27.22 9.44
CA GLY A 280 26.84 -26.56 10.74
C GLY A 280 27.98 -25.56 10.86
N PHE A 281 28.41 -25.31 12.09
CA PHE A 281 29.52 -24.39 12.41
C PHE A 281 30.86 -24.83 11.81
N ALA A 282 31.09 -26.13 11.65
CA ALA A 282 32.33 -26.67 11.07
C ALA A 282 32.50 -26.32 9.58
N GLY A 283 31.40 -26.02 8.88
CA GLY A 283 31.41 -25.61 7.47
C GLY A 283 31.46 -24.10 7.24
N ARG A 284 31.83 -23.28 8.24
CA ARG A 284 31.95 -21.81 8.08
C ARG A 284 33.12 -21.45 7.18
N ASP A 285 32.94 -20.37 6.43
CA ASP A 285 33.94 -19.83 5.49
C ASP A 285 34.22 -18.37 5.86
N PRO A 286 35.26 -18.11 6.68
CA PRO A 286 35.58 -16.77 7.15
C PRO A 286 35.90 -15.78 6.03
N GLU A 287 36.44 -16.25 4.91
CA GLU A 287 36.78 -15.37 3.79
C GLU A 287 35.52 -14.92 3.05
N ARG A 288 34.58 -15.84 2.81
CA ARG A 288 33.25 -15.51 2.27
C ARG A 288 32.48 -14.57 3.20
N GLU A 289 32.55 -14.79 4.51
CA GLU A 289 31.91 -13.93 5.50
C GLU A 289 32.49 -12.50 5.48
N ARG A 290 33.82 -12.35 5.38
CA ARG A 290 34.46 -11.02 5.17
C ARG A 290 34.01 -10.37 3.86
N ARG A 291 33.99 -11.10 2.74
CA ARG A 291 33.53 -10.57 1.44
C ARG A 291 32.07 -10.11 1.48
N LEU A 292 31.21 -10.83 2.22
CA LEU A 292 29.81 -10.46 2.45
C LEU A 292 29.71 -9.12 3.19
N VAL A 293 30.44 -8.95 4.29
CA VAL A 293 30.44 -7.71 5.09
C VAL A 293 30.93 -6.52 4.26
N ALA A 294 32.05 -6.68 3.52
CA ALA A 294 32.56 -5.64 2.62
C ALA A 294 31.53 -5.25 1.54
N ALA A 295 30.78 -6.21 1.00
CA ALA A 295 29.72 -5.95 0.03
C ALA A 295 28.51 -5.22 0.63
N MET A 296 28.18 -5.49 1.90
CA MET A 296 27.12 -4.78 2.63
C MET A 296 27.54 -3.36 3.02
N ALA A 297 28.80 -3.16 3.40
CA ALA A 297 29.33 -1.84 3.74
C ALA A 297 29.22 -0.82 2.60
N ARG A 298 29.32 -1.28 1.33
CA ARG A 298 29.07 -0.42 0.15
C ARG A 298 27.63 0.09 0.07
N ARG A 299 26.66 -0.64 0.62
CA ARG A 299 25.23 -0.27 0.65
C ARG A 299 24.85 0.48 1.92
N ALA A 300 25.53 0.19 3.03
CA ALA A 300 25.33 0.82 4.33
C ALA A 300 26.62 1.52 4.82
N PRO A 301 27.06 2.60 4.13
CA PRO A 301 28.33 3.25 4.42
C PRO A 301 28.40 3.85 5.83
N ARG A 302 27.25 4.26 6.40
CA ARG A 302 27.18 4.79 7.77
C ARG A 302 27.54 3.76 8.84
N LEU A 303 27.24 2.48 8.60
CA LEU A 303 27.63 1.39 9.50
C LEU A 303 29.08 0.98 9.22
N GLY A 304 29.45 0.85 7.95
CA GLY A 304 30.77 0.36 7.55
C GLY A 304 31.02 -1.09 7.98
N GLU A 305 32.20 -1.61 7.65
CA GLU A 305 32.53 -3.03 7.91
C GLU A 305 32.60 -3.34 9.41
N ALA A 306 33.13 -2.42 10.22
CA ALA A 306 33.33 -2.62 11.65
C ALA A 306 32.02 -2.87 12.41
N HIS A 307 30.95 -2.12 12.12
CA HIS A 307 29.65 -2.32 12.77
C HIS A 307 28.82 -3.43 12.13
N LEU A 308 29.00 -3.68 10.81
CA LEU A 308 28.27 -4.74 10.12
C LEU A 308 28.79 -6.14 10.45
N ALA A 309 30.09 -6.30 10.71
CA ALA A 309 30.69 -7.60 11.04
C ALA A 309 30.00 -8.33 12.22
N PRO A 310 29.82 -7.73 13.41
CA PRO A 310 29.16 -8.40 14.52
C PRO A 310 27.68 -8.71 14.24
N ILE A 311 26.97 -7.81 13.55
CA ILE A 311 25.56 -8.03 13.15
C ILE A 311 25.46 -9.25 12.24
N MET A 312 26.29 -9.31 11.21
CA MET A 312 26.27 -10.42 10.27
C MET A 312 26.74 -11.73 10.88
N ASN A 313 27.68 -11.69 11.83
CA ASN A 313 28.04 -12.87 12.60
C ASN A 313 26.83 -13.45 13.34
N ALA A 314 26.10 -12.62 14.09
CA ALA A 314 24.89 -13.06 14.81
C ALA A 314 23.82 -13.64 13.87
N VAL A 315 23.60 -12.99 12.72
CA VAL A 315 22.63 -13.42 11.71
C VAL A 315 23.07 -14.72 11.01
N ILE A 316 24.37 -14.96 10.81
CA ILE A 316 24.89 -16.26 10.33
C ILE A 316 24.66 -17.35 11.37
N GLU A 317 25.06 -17.10 12.61
CA GLU A 317 24.97 -18.07 13.70
C GLU A 317 23.53 -18.48 14.00
N ALA A 318 22.59 -17.55 13.96
CA ALA A 318 21.17 -17.85 14.10
C ALA A 318 20.69 -18.85 13.04
N GLY A 319 21.04 -18.62 11.76
CA GLY A 319 20.68 -19.53 10.68
C GLY A 319 21.37 -20.90 10.76
N LEU A 320 22.60 -20.96 11.30
CA LEU A 320 23.29 -22.22 11.55
C LEU A 320 22.62 -23.03 12.65
N ARG A 321 22.27 -22.39 13.76
CA ARG A 321 21.55 -23.03 14.89
C ARG A 321 20.21 -23.62 14.43
N LEU A 322 19.41 -22.82 13.72
CA LEU A 322 18.12 -23.29 13.18
C LEU A 322 18.29 -24.51 12.25
N ALA A 323 19.27 -24.47 11.35
CA ALA A 323 19.53 -25.59 10.45
C ALA A 323 19.99 -26.87 11.16
N GLU A 324 20.70 -26.75 12.29
CA GLU A 324 21.09 -27.87 13.14
C GLU A 324 19.89 -28.43 13.92
N GLU A 325 19.03 -27.58 14.46
CA GLU A 325 17.77 -27.95 15.12
C GLU A 325 16.87 -28.75 14.17
N GLU A 326 16.58 -28.22 12.99
CA GLU A 326 15.78 -28.92 11.98
C GLU A 326 16.42 -30.26 11.57
N ARG A 327 17.76 -30.34 11.52
CA ARG A 327 18.44 -31.59 11.19
C ARG A 327 18.23 -32.61 12.29
N ARG A 328 18.36 -32.22 13.55
CA ARG A 328 18.13 -33.08 14.72
C ARG A 328 16.70 -33.62 14.72
N GLU A 329 15.72 -32.76 14.51
CA GLU A 329 14.30 -33.13 14.41
C GLU A 329 14.06 -34.15 13.29
N ARG A 330 14.65 -33.95 12.10
CA ARG A 330 14.54 -34.91 10.99
C ARG A 330 15.22 -36.26 11.26
N THR A 331 16.26 -36.28 12.09
CA THR A 331 16.98 -37.52 12.45
C THR A 331 16.44 -38.18 13.72
N ALA A 332 15.53 -37.54 14.45
CA ALA A 332 14.92 -38.13 15.63
C ALA A 332 14.00 -39.29 15.19
N PRO A 333 14.09 -40.48 15.81
CA PRO A 333 13.22 -41.60 15.47
C PRO A 333 11.76 -41.24 15.76
N ALA A 334 10.87 -41.51 14.81
CA ALA A 334 9.44 -41.30 14.98
C ALA A 334 8.89 -42.25 16.05
N GLY A 335 8.42 -41.71 17.18
CA GLY A 335 7.55 -42.39 18.15
C GLY A 335 8.17 -43.60 18.85
N ALA A 336 8.95 -43.35 19.92
CA ALA A 336 8.92 -44.27 21.06
C ALA A 336 7.65 -43.97 21.84
N ASP A 337 6.62 -44.77 21.63
CA ASP A 337 5.38 -44.75 22.41
C ASP A 337 5.72 -45.00 23.89
N PRO A 338 5.26 -44.17 24.84
CA PRO A 338 5.50 -44.45 26.25
C PRO A 338 4.61 -45.63 26.68
N ALA A 339 5.26 -46.76 26.96
CA ALA A 339 4.64 -47.94 27.57
C ALA A 339 4.15 -47.68 28.99
#